data_AF-A0A8S0QVX7-F1
#
_entry.id   AF-A0A8S0QVX7-F1
#
_cell.length_a   1.000
_cell.length_b   1.000
_cell.length_c   1.000
_cell.angle_alpha   90.00
_cell.angle_beta   90.00
_cell.angle_gamma   90.00
#
_symmetry.space_group_name_H-M   'P 1'
#
loop_
_entity.id
_entity.type
_entity.pdbx_description
1 polymer ?
#
loop_
_entity_poly.entity_id
_entity_poly.type
_entity_poly.pdbx_seq_one_letter_code
_entity_poly.pdbx_strand_id
1 'polypeptide(L)'
;MSIKLEDKCTEPVVEDSGRERLKRHRVEVAGRVWIPDMWGQEDLLKDWIDCTAFDASSMNNNIMSARASLVEEGRRTNSSRLRIENSC
;
A
#
# COMPACT_ATOMS: atom_id res chain seq x y z
N MET A 1 -17.92 45.75 38.04
CA MET A 1 -17.51 44.33 38.10
C MET A 1 -17.23 43.87 36.69
N SER A 2 -15.97 43.90 36.26
CA SER A 2 -15.59 43.44 34.93
C SER A 2 -15.24 41.96 35.04
N ILE A 3 -16.10 41.11 34.50
CA ILE A 3 -15.84 39.69 34.33
C ILE A 3 -14.67 39.53 33.35
N LYS A 4 -13.51 39.08 33.85
CA LYS A 4 -12.43 38.63 32.96
C LYS A 4 -12.87 37.26 32.42
N LEU A 5 -13.22 37.22 31.14
CA LEU A 5 -13.32 35.95 30.44
C LEU A 5 -11.88 35.50 30.17
N GLU A 6 -11.40 34.59 31.00
CA GLU A 6 -10.14 33.89 30.77
C GLU A 6 -10.34 33.01 29.54
N ASP A 7 -9.84 33.50 28.40
CA ASP A 7 -9.83 32.75 27.16
C ASP A 7 -8.79 31.63 27.31
N LYS A 8 -9.25 30.49 27.85
CA LYS A 8 -8.44 29.27 27.91
C LYS A 8 -8.26 28.80 26.48
N CYS A 9 -7.18 29.24 25.84
CA CYS A 9 -6.75 28.75 24.53
C CYS A 9 -6.60 27.23 24.65
N THR A 10 -7.63 26.52 24.19
CA THR A 10 -7.55 25.08 24.00
C THR A 10 -6.72 24.91 22.76
N GLU A 11 -5.41 24.82 22.96
CA GLU A 11 -4.46 24.45 21.92
C GLU A 11 -5.04 23.23 21.20
N PRO A 12 -5.30 23.31 19.88
CA PRO A 12 -5.72 22.14 19.15
C PRO A 12 -4.57 21.15 19.29
N VAL A 13 -4.83 20.02 19.96
CA VAL A 13 -3.94 18.86 19.88
C VAL A 13 -4.00 18.48 18.41
N VAL A 14 -3.08 19.02 17.61
CA VAL A 14 -2.91 18.66 16.22
C VAL A 14 -2.52 17.19 16.28
N GLU A 15 -3.51 16.33 16.11
CA GLU A 15 -3.30 14.90 15.99
C GLU A 15 -2.27 14.72 14.88
N ASP A 16 -1.09 14.27 15.28
CA ASP A 16 0.04 14.12 14.38
C ASP A 16 -0.37 13.13 13.29
N SER A 17 -0.47 13.60 12.05
CA SER A 17 -0.91 12.73 10.96
C SER A 17 0.06 11.55 10.81
N GLY A 18 -0.38 10.45 10.20
CA GLY A 18 0.46 9.28 9.98
C GLY A 18 1.80 9.61 9.29
N ARG A 19 1.80 10.65 8.44
CA ARG A 19 3.01 11.14 7.76
C ARG A 19 3.99 11.80 8.74
N GLU A 20 3.51 12.73 9.56
CA GLU A 20 4.36 13.43 10.53
C GLU A 20 4.88 12.47 11.61
N ARG A 21 4.07 11.51 12.05
CA ARG A 21 4.48 10.42 12.96
C ARG A 21 5.63 9.61 12.36
N LEU A 22 5.53 9.20 11.10
CA LEU A 22 6.57 8.44 10.43
C LEU A 22 7.85 9.28 10.21
N LYS A 23 7.70 10.57 9.88
CA LYS A 23 8.83 11.48 9.70
C LYS A 23 9.62 11.63 11.01
N ARG A 24 8.94 11.83 12.14
CA ARG A 24 9.58 11.91 13.47
C ARG A 24 10.28 10.60 13.81
N HIS A 25 9.57 9.48 13.68
CA HIS A 25 10.12 8.17 14.01
C HIS A 25 11.39 7.81 13.24
N ARG A 26 11.42 8.08 11.92
CA ARG A 26 12.62 7.84 11.09
C ARG A 26 13.85 8.57 11.59
N VAL A 27 13.69 9.82 12.05
CA VAL A 27 14.79 10.62 12.60
C VAL A 27 15.21 10.11 13.97
N GLU A 28 14.23 9.76 14.82
CA GLU A 28 14.48 9.28 16.18
C GLU A 28 15.29 7.98 16.21
N VAL A 29 14.98 7.04 15.32
CA VAL A 29 15.58 5.69 15.32
C VAL A 29 16.73 5.51 14.32
N ALA A 30 17.02 6.53 13.49
CA ALA A 30 18.11 6.49 12.52
C ALA A 30 19.44 6.15 13.20
N GLY A 31 20.10 5.07 12.75
CA GLY A 31 21.37 4.60 13.29
C GLY A 31 21.31 4.00 14.70
N ARG A 32 20.12 3.89 15.31
CA ARG A 32 19.91 3.30 16.65
C ARG A 32 19.30 1.91 16.61
N VAL A 33 18.84 1.47 15.44
CA VAL A 33 18.24 0.16 15.23
C VAL A 33 19.27 -0.75 14.58
N TRP A 34 19.46 -1.92 15.17
CA TRP A 34 20.25 -3.00 14.60
C TRP A 34 19.31 -3.99 13.90
N ILE A 35 19.75 -4.51 12.76
CA ILE A 35 19.09 -5.64 12.12
C ILE A 35 19.60 -6.89 12.82
N PRO A 36 18.72 -7.77 13.32
CA PRO A 36 19.12 -9.04 13.88
C PRO A 36 19.95 -9.87 12.90
N ASP A 37 20.97 -10.59 13.40
CA ASP A 37 21.80 -11.48 12.59
C ASP A 37 20.97 -12.62 11.95
N MET A 38 19.88 -13.00 12.62
CA MET A 38 18.96 -14.05 12.21
C MET A 38 17.55 -13.45 12.09
N TRP A 39 16.89 -13.77 10.98
CA TRP A 39 15.50 -13.37 10.70
C TRP A 39 14.50 -14.41 11.23
N GLY A 40 14.96 -15.63 11.54
CA GLY A 40 14.18 -16.68 12.20
C GLY A 40 13.34 -17.56 11.27
N GLN A 41 13.51 -17.41 9.95
CA GLN A 41 12.82 -18.21 8.93
C GLN A 41 13.81 -18.81 7.92
N GLU A 42 15.08 -18.96 8.31
CA GLU A 42 16.20 -19.35 7.45
C GLU A 42 15.96 -20.66 6.70
N ASP A 43 15.20 -21.58 7.31
CA ASP A 43 14.86 -22.85 6.71
C ASP A 43 14.03 -22.71 5.42
N LEU A 44 13.19 -21.66 5.32
CA LEU A 44 12.38 -21.39 4.13
C LEU A 44 13.21 -20.93 2.93
N LEU A 45 14.43 -20.43 3.13
CA LEU A 45 15.28 -19.99 2.00
C LEU A 45 15.60 -21.13 1.05
N LYS A 46 15.73 -22.35 1.57
CA LYS A 46 16.01 -23.54 0.74
C LYS A 46 14.83 -23.86 -0.18
N ASP A 47 13.62 -23.71 0.36
CA ASP A 47 12.39 -24.00 -0.36
C ASP A 47 12.07 -22.91 -1.40
N TRP A 48 12.55 -21.68 -1.20
CA TRP A 48 12.33 -20.56 -2.12
C TRP A 48 13.31 -20.50 -3.30
N ILE A 49 14.38 -21.32 -3.28
CA ILE A 49 15.28 -21.45 -4.45
C ILE A 49 14.53 -22.12 -5.61
N ASP A 50 13.63 -23.04 -5.29
CA ASP A 50 12.80 -23.70 -6.29
C ASP A 50 11.52 -22.87 -6.54
N CYS A 51 11.61 -21.90 -7.45
CA CYS A 51 10.48 -21.07 -7.88
C CYS A 51 9.29 -21.88 -8.42
N THR A 52 9.46 -23.18 -8.71
CA THR A 52 8.38 -24.03 -9.23
C THR A 52 7.20 -24.14 -8.28
N ALA A 53 7.40 -24.09 -6.96
CA ALA A 53 6.31 -24.11 -5.99
C ALA A 53 5.43 -22.84 -6.09
N PHE A 54 6.04 -21.68 -6.27
CA PHE A 54 5.34 -20.40 -6.45
C PHE A 54 4.72 -20.30 -7.84
N ASP A 55 5.46 -20.72 -8.87
CA ASP A 55 5.00 -20.68 -10.25
C ASP A 55 3.84 -21.65 -10.49
N ALA A 56 3.84 -22.83 -9.88
CA ALA A 56 2.72 -23.76 -9.96
C ALA A 56 1.40 -23.14 -9.45
N SER A 57 1.49 -22.34 -8.38
CA SER A 57 0.32 -21.62 -7.86
C SER A 57 -0.11 -20.48 -8.79
N SER A 58 0.84 -19.73 -9.37
CA SER A 58 0.59 -18.60 -10.26
C SER A 58 0.14 -19.00 -11.66
N MET A 59 0.56 -20.18 -12.11
CA MET A 59 0.19 -20.80 -13.38
C MET A 59 -1.03 -21.72 -13.26
N ASN A 60 -1.73 -21.70 -12.11
CA ASN A 60 -2.99 -22.39 -11.99
C ASN A 60 -3.97 -21.88 -13.07
N ASN A 61 -4.58 -22.81 -13.80
CA ASN A 61 -5.53 -22.54 -14.87
C ASN A 61 -6.63 -21.56 -14.45
N ASN A 62 -7.01 -21.52 -13.17
CA ASN A 62 -7.99 -20.59 -12.63
C ASN A 62 -7.51 -19.13 -12.68
N ILE A 63 -6.25 -18.87 -12.32
CA ILE A 63 -5.67 -17.53 -12.34
C ILE A 63 -5.46 -17.06 -13.78
N MET A 64 -4.96 -17.95 -14.64
CA MET A 64 -4.81 -17.70 -16.08
C MET A 64 -6.17 -17.35 -16.73
N SER A 65 -7.22 -18.13 -16.41
CA SER A 65 -8.58 -17.90 -16.91
C SER A 65 -9.16 -16.59 -16.38
N ALA A 66 -8.99 -16.29 -15.09
CA ALA A 66 -9.45 -15.03 -14.50
C ALA A 66 -8.78 -13.81 -15.17
N ARG A 67 -7.47 -13.89 -15.43
CA ARG A 67 -6.75 -12.86 -16.18
C ARG A 67 -7.31 -12.69 -17.59
N ALA A 68 -7.53 -13.79 -18.30
CA ALA A 68 -8.09 -13.77 -19.65
C ALA A 68 -9.50 -13.14 -19.65
N SER A 69 -10.36 -13.50 -18.69
CA SER A 69 -11.69 -12.93 -18.53
C SER A 69 -11.65 -11.43 -18.24
N LEU A 70 -10.77 -10.96 -17.35
CA LEU A 70 -10.61 -9.52 -17.06
C LEU A 70 -10.10 -8.74 -18.28
N VAL A 71 -9.16 -9.32 -19.04
CA VAL A 71 -8.68 -8.70 -20.29
C VAL A 71 -9.79 -8.62 -21.34
N GLU A 72 -10.57 -9.69 -21.50
CA GLU A 72 -11.69 -9.71 -22.44
C GLU A 72 -12.81 -8.75 -22.03
N GLU A 73 -13.15 -8.67 -20.75
CA GLU A 73 -14.12 -7.70 -20.21
C GLU A 73 -13.62 -6.25 -20.38
N GLY A 74 -12.35 -5.99 -20.06
CA GLY A 74 -11.71 -4.70 -20.32
C GLY A 74 -11.74 -4.33 -21.80
N ARG A 75 -11.58 -5.29 -22.70
CA ARG A 75 -11.69 -5.06 -24.15
C ARG A 75 -13.13 -4.80 -24.59
N ARG A 76 -14.12 -5.49 -24.01
CA ARG A 76 -15.56 -5.32 -24.29
C ARG A 76 -16.08 -3.96 -23.83
N THR A 77 -15.74 -3.55 -22.62
CA THR A 77 -16.06 -2.24 -22.05
C THR A 77 -15.44 -1.08 -22.85
N ASN A 78 -14.25 -1.30 -23.43
CA ASN A 78 -13.64 -0.35 -24.37
C ASN A 78 -14.15 -0.49 -25.83
N SER A 79 -14.90 -1.55 -26.16
CA SER A 79 -15.50 -1.75 -27.50
C SER A 79 -16.80 -0.97 -27.70
N SER A 80 -17.47 -0.57 -26.60
CA SER A 80 -18.40 0.56 -26.57
C SER A 80 -17.61 1.87 -26.70
N ARG A 81 -17.06 2.03 -27.91
CA ARG A 81 -16.47 3.22 -28.51
C ARG A 81 -17.02 4.48 -27.83
N LEU A 82 -16.26 5.07 -26.89
CA LEU A 82 -16.36 6.50 -26.62
C LEU A 82 -16.06 7.18 -27.96
N ARG A 83 -17.10 7.44 -28.73
CA ARG A 83 -17.00 8.28 -29.92
C ARG A 83 -16.71 9.67 -29.39
N ILE A 84 -15.45 10.07 -29.43
CA ILE A 84 -15.09 11.48 -29.35
C ILE A 84 -15.65 12.10 -30.63
N GLU A 85 -16.85 12.66 -30.54
CA GLU A 85 -17.42 13.46 -31.61
C GLU A 85 -16.85 14.86 -31.48
N ASN A 86 -16.04 15.26 -32.46
CA ASN A 86 -15.56 16.62 -32.58
C ASN A 86 -16.68 17.43 -33.24
N SER A 87 -17.44 18.19 -32.44
CA SER A 87 -18.35 19.21 -32.96
C SER A 87 -17.57 20.52 -33.09
N CYS A 88 -17.51 21.06 -34.32
CA CYS A 88 -17.02 22.40 -34.63
C CYS A 88 -17.90 23.49 -34.02
#